data_AF-A8SI46-F1
#
_entry.id   AF-A8SI46-F1
#
_cell.length_a   1.000
_cell.length_b   1.000
_cell.length_c   1.000
_cell.angle_alpha   90.00
_cell.angle_beta   90.00
_cell.angle_gamma   90.00
#
_symmetry.space_group_name_H-M   'P 1'
#
loop_
_entity.id
_entity.type
_entity.pdbx_description
1 polymer ?
#
loop_
_entity_poly.entity_id
_entity_poly.type
_entity_poly.pdbx_seq_one_letter_code
_entity_poly.pdbx_strand_id
1 'polypeptide(L)'
;MKATDEYREDMDILGPYINENCIINPMAKVESRKLYDDYKKWCYQNDELELKNRSFYRQLVTRGFKKKRGTANKIFFYGIGLKKEQSYLSNSFSNSDKVTGINRKKL
;
A
#
# COMPACT_ATOMS: atom_id res chain seq x y z
N MET A 1 -10.75 -11.81 30.19
CA MET A 1 -11.43 -11.33 28.96
C MET A 1 -10.53 -11.64 27.77
N LYS A 2 -10.82 -12.73 27.03
CA LYS A 2 -10.07 -13.11 25.82
C LYS A 2 -10.68 -12.36 24.64
N ALA A 3 -9.89 -11.54 23.96
CA ALA A 3 -10.31 -10.88 22.74
C ALA A 3 -10.59 -11.95 21.68
N THR A 4 -11.86 -12.05 21.30
CA THR A 4 -12.37 -12.86 20.19
C THR A 4 -11.77 -12.33 18.88
N ASP A 5 -10.62 -12.86 18.48
CA ASP A 5 -10.00 -12.61 17.16
C ASP A 5 -10.32 -13.76 16.18
N GLU A 6 -11.51 -14.34 16.30
CA GLU A 6 -12.05 -15.43 15.47
C GLU A 6 -12.55 -14.96 14.09
N TYR A 7 -12.19 -13.75 13.64
CA TYR A 7 -12.75 -13.20 12.42
C TYR A 7 -11.75 -13.17 11.25
N ARG A 8 -12.02 -14.09 10.31
CA ARG A 8 -11.81 -14.04 8.86
C ARG A 8 -10.51 -14.65 8.34
N GLU A 9 -10.35 -15.95 8.58
CA GLU A 9 -9.38 -16.77 7.84
C GLU A 9 -9.77 -16.98 6.35
N ASP A 10 -10.98 -16.60 5.90
CA ASP A 10 -11.45 -16.98 4.54
C ASP A 10 -11.83 -15.85 3.57
N MET A 11 -11.94 -14.58 3.98
CA MET A 11 -12.35 -13.51 3.05
C MET A 11 -11.18 -12.57 2.74
N ASP A 12 -10.55 -12.76 1.58
CA ASP A 12 -9.50 -11.89 1.05
C ASP A 12 -10.06 -10.55 0.52
N ILE A 13 -10.52 -9.71 1.45
CA ILE A 13 -11.11 -8.38 1.13
C ILE A 13 -10.05 -7.40 0.58
N LEU A 14 -8.77 -7.59 0.91
CA LEU A 14 -7.69 -6.72 0.40
C LEU A 14 -7.12 -7.18 -0.95
N GLY A 15 -7.23 -8.46 -1.30
CA GLY A 15 -6.64 -9.05 -2.49
C GLY A 15 -6.97 -8.28 -3.77
N PRO A 16 -8.25 -8.05 -4.08
CA PRO A 16 -8.66 -7.29 -5.27
C PRO A 16 -8.05 -5.88 -5.30
N TYR A 17 -8.14 -5.15 -4.18
CA TYR A 17 -7.53 -3.82 -4.07
C TYR A 17 -6.02 -3.82 -4.31
N ILE A 18 -5.29 -4.76 -3.71
CA ILE A 18 -3.83 -4.87 -3.85
C ILE A 18 -3.48 -5.20 -5.31
N ASN A 19 -4.20 -6.12 -5.95
CA ASN A 19 -3.95 -6.50 -7.34
C ASN A 19 -4.26 -5.38 -8.32
N GLU A 20 -5.31 -4.59 -8.09
CA GLU A 20 -5.73 -3.54 -9.01
C GLU A 20 -4.97 -2.23 -8.83
N ASN A 21 -4.77 -1.77 -7.60
CA ASN A 21 -4.28 -0.43 -7.30
C ASN A 21 -2.86 -0.40 -6.71
N CYS A 22 -2.35 -1.53 -6.25
CA CYS A 22 -1.03 -1.61 -5.63
C CYS A 22 0.00 -2.32 -6.52
N ILE A 23 1.28 -2.05 -6.25
CA ILE A 23 2.43 -2.76 -6.80
C ILE A 23 3.13 -3.43 -5.63
N ILE A 24 3.33 -4.74 -5.73
CA ILE A 24 4.15 -5.50 -4.79
C ILE A 24 5.58 -5.52 -5.34
N ASN A 25 6.48 -4.79 -4.70
CA ASN A 25 7.89 -4.75 -5.07
C ASN A 25 8.75 -4.43 -3.83
N PRO A 26 9.88 -5.11 -3.61
CA PRO A 26 10.78 -4.83 -2.47
C PRO A 26 11.24 -3.37 -2.36
N MET A 27 11.36 -2.66 -3.49
CA MET A 27 11.73 -1.24 -3.55
C MET A 27 10.54 -0.30 -3.37
N ALA A 28 9.31 -0.80 -3.50
CA ALA A 28 8.12 0.00 -3.35
C ALA A 28 7.91 0.41 -1.88
N LYS A 29 7.48 1.67 -1.71
CA LYS A 29 7.04 2.19 -0.42
C LYS A 29 5.93 3.20 -0.59
N VAL A 30 5.01 3.26 0.36
CA VAL A 30 3.90 4.21 0.35
C VAL A 30 3.59 4.70 1.75
N GLU A 31 3.21 5.97 1.87
CA GLU A 31 2.72 6.53 3.12
C GLU A 31 1.44 5.80 3.55
N SER A 32 1.38 5.33 4.80
CA SER A 32 0.24 4.56 5.32
C SER A 32 -1.09 5.29 5.11
N ARG A 33 -1.11 6.60 5.38
CA ARG A 33 -2.31 7.44 5.21
C ARG A 33 -2.79 7.45 3.76
N LYS A 34 -1.87 7.69 2.81
CA LYS A 34 -2.19 7.68 1.37
C LYS A 34 -2.72 6.32 0.93
N LEU A 35 -2.12 5.23 1.39
CA LEU A 35 -2.53 3.88 1.06
C LEU A 35 -3.96 3.60 1.54
N TYR A 36 -4.28 3.96 2.78
CA TYR A 36 -5.64 3.77 3.30
C TYR A 36 -6.67 4.69 2.63
N ASP A 37 -6.32 5.96 2.38
CA ASP A 37 -7.23 6.88 1.68
C ASP A 37 -7.53 6.45 0.24
N ASP A 38 -6.57 5.82 -0.43
CA ASP A 38 -6.76 5.21 -1.74
C ASP A 38 -7.66 3.96 -1.67
N TYR A 39 -7.42 3.07 -0.71
CA TYR A 39 -8.27 1.90 -0.46
C TYR A 39 -9.74 2.28 -0.22
N LYS A 40 -10.01 3.30 0.59
CA LYS A 40 -11.38 3.79 0.83
C LYS A 40 -12.07 4.24 -0.45
N LYS A 41 -11.34 4.96 -1.31
CA LYS A 41 -11.87 5.43 -2.60
C LYS A 41 -12.18 4.25 -3.52
N TRP A 42 -11.29 3.26 -3.57
CA TRP A 42 -11.53 2.05 -4.34
C TRP A 42 -12.75 1.28 -3.82
N CYS A 43 -12.91 1.14 -2.49
CA CYS A 43 -14.10 0.48 -1.92
C CYS A 43 -15.39 1.20 -2.32
N TYR A 44 -15.41 2.53 -2.21
CA TYR A 44 -16.55 3.35 -2.62
C TYR A 44 -16.86 3.26 -4.12
N GLN A 45 -15.84 3.12 -4.97
CA GLN A 45 -15.99 3.04 -6.43
C GLN A 45 -16.44 1.67 -6.93
N ASN A 46 -16.15 0.60 -6.19
CA ASN A 46 -16.43 -0.78 -6.58
C ASN A 46 -17.57 -1.42 -5.77
N ASP A 47 -18.27 -0.63 -4.94
CA ASP A 47 -19.29 -1.10 -3.99
C ASP A 47 -18.78 -2.23 -3.07
N GLU A 48 -17.50 -2.14 -2.70
CA GLU A 48 -16.77 -3.15 -1.91
C GLU A 48 -16.75 -2.79 -0.41
N LEU A 49 -16.59 -3.82 0.44
CA LEU A 49 -16.60 -3.65 1.88
C LEU A 49 -15.34 -2.95 2.41
N GLU A 50 -15.50 -1.72 2.94
CA GLU A 50 -14.41 -1.00 3.60
C GLU A 50 -14.05 -1.63 4.96
N LEU A 51 -12.77 -1.97 5.12
CA LEU A 51 -12.20 -2.32 6.42
C LEU A 51 -11.85 -1.11 7.26
N LYS A 52 -12.09 -1.19 8.58
CA LYS A 52 -11.60 -0.21 9.54
C LYS A 52 -10.08 -0.09 9.47
N ASN A 53 -9.59 1.14 9.60
CA ASN A 53 -8.17 1.52 9.53
C ASN A 53 -7.20 0.57 10.28
N ARG A 54 -7.51 0.21 11.54
CA ARG A 54 -6.68 -0.72 12.33
C ARG A 54 -6.61 -2.11 11.70
N SER A 55 -7.75 -2.63 11.25
CA SER A 55 -7.86 -3.95 10.63
C SER A 55 -7.13 -3.98 9.29
N PHE A 56 -7.27 -2.94 8.47
CA PHE A 56 -6.55 -2.78 7.21
C PHE A 56 -5.04 -2.88 7.39
N TYR A 57 -4.46 -2.09 8.31
CA TYR A 57 -3.02 -2.14 8.55
C TYR A 57 -2.55 -3.46 9.16
N ARG A 58 -3.33 -4.07 10.05
CA ARG A 58 -3.03 -5.40 10.61
C ARG A 58 -2.95 -6.45 9.51
N GLN A 59 -3.90 -6.40 8.58
CA GLN A 59 -3.95 -7.31 7.42
C GLN A 59 -2.76 -7.15 6.47
N LEU A 60 -2.27 -5.92 6.25
CA LEU A 60 -1.05 -5.69 5.47
C LEU A 60 0.19 -6.28 6.17
N VAL A 61 0.32 -6.09 7.50
CA VAL A 61 1.43 -6.67 8.26
C VAL A 61 1.37 -8.19 8.27
N THR A 62 0.18 -8.77 8.39
CA THR A 62 -0.03 -10.23 8.34
C THR A 62 0.37 -10.82 6.98
N ARG A 63 0.15 -10.08 5.88
CA ARG A 63 0.63 -10.43 4.53
C ARG A 63 2.14 -10.22 4.32
N GLY A 64 2.89 -9.81 5.36
CA GLY A 64 4.35 -9.66 5.32
C GLY A 64 4.86 -8.27 4.98
N PHE A 65 3.99 -7.27 4.77
CA PHE A 65 4.42 -5.90 4.51
C PHE A 65 4.96 -5.22 5.78
N LYS A 66 6.06 -4.48 5.63
CA LYS A 66 6.74 -3.87 6.79
C LYS A 66 6.28 -2.45 6.98
N LYS A 67 5.67 -2.16 8.13
CA LYS A 67 5.33 -0.80 8.59
C LYS A 67 6.52 -0.18 9.33
N LYS A 68 7.02 0.97 8.90
CA LYS A 68 8.09 1.72 9.59
C LYS A 68 7.77 3.21 9.67
N ARG A 69 8.26 3.87 10.73
CA ARG A 69 8.26 5.33 10.83
C ARG A 69 9.31 5.91 9.87
N GLY A 70 8.97 7.00 9.21
CA GLY A 70 9.85 7.79 8.35
C GLY A 70 10.04 9.20 8.88
N THR A 71 10.56 10.08 8.02
CA THR A 71 10.79 11.49 8.34
C THR A 71 9.47 12.24 8.57
N ALA A 72 9.52 13.32 9.37
CA ALA A 72 8.37 14.20 9.65
C ALA A 72 7.18 13.47 10.29
N ASN A 73 7.44 12.48 11.17
CA ASN A 73 6.44 11.71 11.89
C ASN A 73 5.44 10.95 11.00
N LYS A 74 5.81 10.70 9.74
CA LYS A 74 5.01 9.90 8.80
C LYS A 74 5.29 8.42 8.96
N ILE A 75 4.32 7.60 8.61
CA ILE A 75 4.44 6.14 8.63
C ILE A 75 4.37 5.64 7.20
N PHE A 76 5.23 4.67 6.86
CA PHE A 76 5.32 4.07 5.53
C PHE A 76 5.19 2.55 5.62
N PHE A 77 4.57 1.97 4.60
CA PHE A 77 4.67 0.55 4.29
C PHE A 77 5.73 0.31 3.22
N TYR A 78 6.51 -0.75 3.40
CA TYR A 78 7.55 -1.20 2.49
C TYR A 78 7.18 -2.56 1.90
N GLY A 79 7.58 -2.79 0.65
CA GLY A 79 7.18 -3.97 -0.13
C GLY A 79 5.88 -3.77 -0.91
N ILE A 80 5.20 -2.64 -0.71
CA ILE A 80 3.95 -2.27 -1.38
C ILE A 80 3.96 -0.78 -1.72
N GLY A 81 3.49 -0.45 -2.91
CA GLY A 81 3.33 0.91 -3.41
C GLY A 81 2.00 1.08 -4.14
N LEU A 82 1.61 2.32 -4.44
CA LEU A 82 0.44 2.60 -5.27
C LEU A 82 0.84 2.66 -6.74
N LYS A 83 0.12 1.97 -7.64
CA LYS A 83 0.39 1.96 -9.08
C LYS A 83 0.46 3.36 -9.67
N LYS A 84 -0.48 4.23 -9.28
CA LYS A 84 -0.52 5.63 -9.75
C LYS A 84 0.71 6.47 -9.37
N GLU A 85 1.44 6.11 -8.32
CA GLU A 85 2.64 6.85 -7.88
C GLU A 85 3.94 6.13 -8.30
N GLN A 86 3.88 4.83 -8.57
CA GLN A 86 5.05 3.95 -8.73
C GLN A 86 4.98 3.07 -9.97
N SER A 87 4.25 3.49 -11.01
CA SER A 87 4.10 2.74 -12.27
C SER A 87 5.42 2.36 -12.94
N TYR A 88 6.50 3.12 -12.71
CA TYR A 88 7.83 2.77 -13.19
C TYR A 88 8.38 1.45 -12.62
N LEU A 89 7.90 1.00 -11.44
CA LEU A 89 8.30 -0.26 -10.82
C LEU A 89 7.64 -1.50 -11.45
N SER A 90 6.59 -1.34 -12.28
CA SER A 90 5.97 -2.48 -12.98
C SER A 90 6.69 -2.88 -14.27
N ASN A 91 7.58 -2.04 -14.81
CA ASN A 91 8.20 -2.24 -16.12
C ASN A 91 9.63 -2.83 -16.10
N SER A 92 10.23 -3.07 -14.93
CA SER A 92 11.67 -3.38 -14.85
C SER A 92 12.08 -4.86 -15.09
N PHE A 93 11.32 -5.62 -15.89
CA PHE A 93 11.86 -6.80 -16.59
C PHE A 93 12.06 -6.59 -18.09
N SER A 94 11.78 -5.39 -18.62
CA SER A 94 12.21 -5.00 -19.96
C SER A 94 12.75 -3.58 -19.95
N ASN A 95 14.08 -3.52 -19.97
CA ASN A 95 14.94 -2.44 -20.41
C ASN A 95 15.39 -1.36 -19.41
N SER A 96 16.70 -1.17 -19.45
CA SER A 96 17.51 -0.15 -18.79
C SER A 96 17.03 1.27 -19.13
N ASP A 97 17.38 2.21 -18.25
CA ASP A 97 17.36 3.67 -18.46
C ASP A 97 16.00 4.38 -18.38
N LYS A 98 15.73 5.03 -17.24
CA LYS A 98 15.92 6.49 -17.10
C LYS A 98 15.55 6.99 -15.70
N VAL A 99 16.56 7.61 -15.09
CA VAL A 99 16.57 8.44 -13.88
C VAL A 99 15.33 9.34 -13.80
N THR A 100 14.54 9.20 -12.73
CA THR A 100 13.51 10.19 -12.40
C THR A 100 14.16 11.42 -11.78
N GLY A 101 13.94 12.56 -12.45
CA GLY A 101 14.50 13.85 -12.12
C GLY A 101 14.15 14.29 -10.69
N ILE A 102 15.19 14.45 -9.87
CA ILE A 102 15.11 15.15 -8.60
C ILE A 102 15.01 16.65 -8.93
N ASN A 103 13.81 17.21 -8.93
CA ASN A 103 13.63 18.66 -8.95
C ASN A 103 13.98 19.21 -7.55
N ARG A 104 15.25 19.56 -7.35
CA ARG A 104 15.69 20.37 -6.21
C ARG A 104 15.65 21.84 -6.63
N LYS A 105 14.69 22.57 -6.05
CA LYS A 105 14.72 24.04 -5.92
C LYS A 105 16.11 24.51 -5.49
N LYS A 106 16.63 25.57 -6.11
CA LYS A 106 17.54 26.50 -5.43
C LYS A 106 17.51 27.89 -6.05
N LEU A 107 17.28 28.85 -5.15
CA LEU A 107 17.61 30.28 -5.12
C LEU A 107 17.12 31.15 -6.27
#